data_AF-A0A969Z741-F1
#
_entry.id   AF-A0A969Z741-F1
#
_cell.length_a   1.000
_cell.length_b   1.000
_cell.length_c   1.000
_cell.angle_alpha   90.00
_cell.angle_beta   90.00
_cell.angle_gamma   90.00
#
_symmetry.space_group_name_H-M   'P 1'
#
loop_
_entity.id
_entity.type
_entity.pdbx_description
1 polymer ?
#
loop_
_entity_poly.entity_id
_entity_poly.type
_entity_poly.pdbx_seq_one_letter_code
_entity_poly.pdbx_strand_id
1 'polypeptide(L)'
;MKKILFIILGLIALPFIIVGLIIVLAIDGSKPPVKVYRENESFSIEERFNESLTTVFDDAENNDLALNLSQDELNVLIFQMLQKQNPNYLIDDDPENQYFLKQSEQVGVVGVWTTVHNDGLTIKLRTDLKYGITFKTSFSIRFKLAFNAKDDPNFLELSFSNVKLGNLPLPRSLVNPILKNQVDLKSTVEGIFKSEDGTQYGTFDVDTWTIRIDKMELVKSFVGSDDISIITLVKILTHNKLFDLRVEKKKVDAELKTSALYLDEELAVLQPHERIYTDAQRQALLSSKMLDIVISALDATEDDLYVNLSEKDINRLLDYYTRDSLDIDQTFELG
;
A
#
# COMPACT_ATOMS: atom_id res chain seq x y z
N MET A 1 -11.71 -2.63 2.66
CA MET A 1 -12.11 -1.36 3.32
C MET A 1 -12.04 -1.39 4.85
N LYS A 2 -12.49 -2.46 5.55
CA LYS A 2 -12.37 -2.55 7.03
C LYS A 2 -10.93 -2.41 7.54
N LYS A 3 -9.93 -2.95 6.83
CA LYS A 3 -8.50 -2.93 7.26
C LYS A 3 -7.83 -1.55 7.23
N ILE A 4 -8.12 -0.71 6.23
CA ILE A 4 -7.63 0.69 6.20
C ILE A 4 -8.25 1.49 7.35
N LEU A 5 -9.53 1.25 7.64
CA LEU A 5 -10.21 1.82 8.79
C LEU A 5 -9.58 1.34 10.12
N PHE A 6 -9.16 0.08 10.23
CA PHE A 6 -8.41 -0.44 11.38
C PHE A 6 -7.03 0.20 11.54
N ILE A 7 -6.32 0.48 10.44
CA ILE A 7 -5.04 1.21 10.48
C ILE A 7 -5.24 2.63 11.02
N ILE A 8 -6.28 3.32 10.55
CA ILE A 8 -6.63 4.66 11.04
C ILE A 8 -7.09 4.60 12.50
N LEU A 9 -7.95 3.66 12.89
CA LEU A 9 -8.43 3.45 14.26
C LEU A 9 -7.33 3.04 15.24
N GLY A 10 -6.35 2.27 14.81
CA GLY A 10 -5.20 1.89 15.65
C GLY A 10 -4.27 3.07 15.92
N LEU A 11 -4.04 3.94 14.92
CA LEU A 11 -3.34 5.22 15.10
C LEU A 11 -4.12 6.19 16.01
N ILE A 12 -5.46 6.05 16.07
CA ILE A 12 -6.35 6.82 16.96
C ILE A 12 -6.25 6.36 18.42
N ALA A 13 -5.85 5.12 18.72
CA ALA A 13 -5.78 4.61 20.10
C ALA A 13 -4.59 5.18 20.90
N LEU A 14 -3.49 5.53 20.23
CA LEU A 14 -2.27 6.13 20.79
C LEU A 14 -2.51 7.36 21.70
N PRO A 15 -3.35 8.35 21.34
CA PRO A 15 -3.60 9.53 22.17
C PRO A 15 -4.46 9.28 23.42
N PHE A 16 -5.26 8.21 23.48
CA PHE A 16 -6.15 7.97 24.62
C PHE A 16 -5.43 7.46 25.88
N ILE A 17 -4.16 7.06 25.75
CA ILE A 17 -3.37 6.44 26.81
C ILE A 17 -2.74 7.48 27.75
N ILE A 18 -2.68 8.75 27.34
CA ILE A 18 -1.93 9.79 28.07
C ILE A 18 -2.91 10.85 28.60
N VAL A 19 -3.45 10.69 29.82
CA VAL A 19 -4.44 11.66 30.34
C VAL A 19 -4.21 12.05 31.81
N GLY A 20 -4.19 13.37 32.04
CA GLY A 20 -4.18 14.01 33.36
C GLY A 20 -3.69 15.46 33.29
N LEU A 21 -2.37 15.66 33.29
CA LEU A 21 -1.76 17.00 33.33
C LEU A 21 -1.59 17.69 31.96
N ILE A 22 -1.64 16.93 30.86
CA ILE A 22 -1.30 17.43 29.50
C ILE A 22 -2.49 18.17 28.84
N ILE A 23 -3.70 18.00 29.36
CA ILE A 23 -4.97 18.48 28.76
C ILE A 23 -4.98 20.01 28.54
N VAL A 24 -4.36 20.79 29.44
CA VAL A 24 -4.33 22.26 29.33
C VAL A 24 -3.35 22.75 28.27
N LEU A 25 -2.21 22.06 28.09
CA LEU A 25 -1.18 22.40 27.09
C LEU A 25 -1.47 21.79 25.70
N ALA A 26 -2.35 20.80 25.65
CA ALA A 26 -2.74 20.08 24.45
C ALA A 26 -3.93 20.69 23.69
N ILE A 27 -4.37 21.91 24.05
CA ILE A 27 -5.46 22.57 23.35
C ILE A 27 -5.01 22.91 21.92
N ASP A 28 -5.73 22.39 20.93
CA ASP A 28 -5.55 22.73 19.51
C ASP A 28 -6.92 22.95 18.87
N GLY A 29 -7.08 24.13 18.25
CA GLY A 29 -8.29 24.56 17.56
C GLY A 29 -8.36 24.15 16.10
N SER A 30 -7.42 23.35 15.61
CA SER A 30 -7.40 22.89 14.23
C SER A 30 -8.69 22.16 13.84
N LYS A 31 -9.08 22.30 12.57
CA LYS A 31 -10.33 21.80 12.03
C LYS A 31 -10.06 20.90 10.82
N PRO A 32 -10.92 19.90 10.57
CA PRO A 32 -10.91 19.18 9.31
C PRO A 32 -11.09 20.17 8.14
N PRO A 33 -10.53 19.88 6.95
CA PRO A 33 -10.70 20.70 5.75
C PRO A 33 -12.10 20.54 5.14
N VAL A 34 -13.15 20.92 5.86
CA VAL A 34 -14.56 20.73 5.46
C VAL A 34 -14.88 21.33 4.09
N LYS A 35 -14.26 22.46 3.76
CA LYS A 35 -14.42 23.10 2.44
C LYS A 35 -14.00 22.17 1.30
N VAL A 36 -12.88 21.46 1.47
CA VAL A 36 -12.37 20.51 0.48
C VAL A 36 -13.34 19.35 0.28
N TYR A 37 -13.95 18.86 1.36
CA TYR A 37 -14.92 17.76 1.29
C TYR A 37 -16.15 18.14 0.46
N ARG A 38 -16.67 19.36 0.68
CA ARG A 38 -17.84 19.87 -0.05
C ARG A 38 -17.54 20.19 -1.52
N GLU A 39 -16.34 20.70 -1.81
CA GLU A 39 -15.93 21.06 -3.19
C GLU A 39 -15.62 19.83 -4.06
N ASN A 40 -15.32 18.67 -3.45
CA ASN A 40 -14.89 17.46 -4.16
C ASN A 40 -15.75 16.24 -3.78
N GLU A 41 -17.01 16.44 -3.42
CA GLU A 41 -17.91 15.37 -2.95
C GLU A 41 -18.11 14.25 -3.99
N SER A 42 -18.06 14.61 -5.27
CA SER A 42 -18.18 13.66 -6.39
C SER A 42 -16.91 12.88 -6.70
N PHE A 43 -15.80 13.11 -5.99
CA PHE A 43 -14.56 12.40 -6.28
C PHE A 43 -14.69 10.90 -6.04
N SER A 44 -14.32 10.11 -7.05
CA SER A 44 -14.23 8.65 -6.98
C SER A 44 -12.82 8.18 -7.35
N ILE A 45 -12.26 7.31 -6.50
CA ILE A 45 -10.97 6.65 -6.79
C ILE A 45 -11.08 5.73 -8.01
N GLU A 46 -12.25 5.15 -8.25
CA GLU A 46 -12.50 4.25 -9.38
C GLU A 46 -12.49 5.03 -10.70
N GLU A 47 -13.09 6.22 -10.72
CA GLU A 47 -13.06 7.12 -11.87
C GLU A 47 -11.63 7.58 -12.15
N ARG A 48 -10.89 8.00 -11.11
CA ARG A 48 -9.49 8.41 -11.24
C ARG A 48 -8.59 7.28 -11.77
N PHE A 49 -8.83 6.04 -11.33
CA PHE A 49 -8.12 4.88 -11.83
C PHE A 49 -8.48 4.57 -13.30
N ASN A 50 -9.75 4.67 -13.68
CA ASN A 50 -10.19 4.49 -15.06
C ASN A 50 -9.66 5.57 -16.01
N GLU A 51 -9.56 6.82 -15.56
CA GLU A 51 -8.92 7.90 -16.31
C GLU A 51 -7.43 7.62 -16.52
N SER A 52 -6.74 7.15 -15.48
CA SER A 52 -5.33 6.74 -15.56
C SER A 52 -5.15 5.60 -16.57
N LEU A 53 -6.00 4.57 -16.52
CA LEU A 53 -5.98 3.46 -17.50
C LEU A 53 -6.21 3.95 -18.93
N THR A 54 -7.23 4.77 -19.16
CA THR A 54 -7.51 5.34 -20.50
C THR A 54 -6.31 6.10 -21.03
N THR A 55 -5.66 6.91 -20.18
CA THR A 55 -4.47 7.69 -20.56
C THR A 55 -3.32 6.78 -21.01
N VAL A 56 -3.08 5.66 -20.31
CA VAL A 56 -2.05 4.67 -20.69
C VAL A 56 -2.30 4.05 -22.06
N PHE A 57 -3.56 3.78 -22.40
CA PHE A 57 -3.90 3.18 -23.70
C PHE A 57 -3.92 4.18 -24.86
N ASP A 58 -4.15 5.46 -24.57
CA ASP A 58 -4.21 6.53 -25.57
C ASP A 58 -2.85 7.19 -25.84
N ASP A 59 -1.90 7.13 -24.89
CA ASP A 59 -0.56 7.71 -25.02
C ASP A 59 0.48 6.67 -25.45
N ALA A 60 0.75 6.59 -26.75
CA ALA A 60 1.71 5.65 -27.33
C ALA A 60 3.17 5.86 -26.88
N GLU A 61 3.52 7.03 -26.33
CA GLU A 61 4.88 7.33 -25.86
C GLU A 61 5.07 7.07 -24.36
N ASN A 62 3.98 7.06 -23.58
CA ASN A 62 4.03 6.86 -22.13
C ASN A 62 3.01 5.83 -21.66
N ASN A 63 3.40 4.56 -21.80
CA ASN A 63 2.58 3.43 -21.39
C ASN A 63 2.67 3.11 -19.89
N ASP A 64 3.06 4.04 -19.01
CA ASP A 64 3.15 3.81 -17.56
C ASP A 64 1.86 4.21 -16.84
N LEU A 65 1.31 3.29 -16.07
CA LEU A 65 0.11 3.54 -15.27
C LEU A 65 0.45 4.38 -14.04
N ALA A 66 0.10 5.65 -14.08
CA ALA A 66 0.32 6.59 -12.98
C ALA A 66 -1.00 7.06 -12.34
N LEU A 67 -1.17 6.76 -11.06
CA LEU A 67 -2.26 7.26 -10.23
C LEU A 67 -1.74 8.39 -9.34
N ASN A 68 -2.13 9.62 -9.66
CA ASN A 68 -1.75 10.81 -8.90
C ASN A 68 -2.93 11.24 -8.02
N LEU A 69 -2.71 11.27 -6.71
CA LEU A 69 -3.70 11.70 -5.73
C LEU A 69 -3.21 12.97 -5.02
N SER A 70 -3.95 14.05 -5.19
CA SER A 70 -3.73 15.26 -4.42
C SER A 70 -4.07 15.06 -2.94
N GLN A 71 -3.53 15.91 -2.07
CA GLN A 71 -3.89 15.96 -0.65
C GLN A 71 -5.40 16.11 -0.46
N ASP A 72 -6.04 16.89 -1.33
CA ASP A 72 -7.45 17.19 -1.23
C ASP A 72 -8.28 15.94 -1.54
N GLU A 73 -7.94 15.20 -2.60
CA GLU A 73 -8.54 13.91 -2.93
C GLU A 73 -8.29 12.85 -1.84
N LEU A 74 -7.08 12.78 -1.27
CA LEU A 74 -6.78 11.90 -0.13
C LEU A 74 -7.67 12.23 1.09
N ASN A 75 -7.87 13.51 1.36
CA ASN A 75 -8.72 13.96 2.45
C ASN A 75 -10.21 13.68 2.18
N VAL A 76 -10.66 13.73 0.94
CA VAL A 76 -12.01 13.29 0.54
C VAL A 76 -12.17 11.79 0.73
N LEU A 77 -11.19 10.97 0.36
CA LEU A 77 -11.23 9.53 0.58
C LEU A 77 -11.33 9.18 2.07
N ILE A 78 -10.56 9.88 2.92
CA ILE A 78 -10.67 9.74 4.37
C ILE A 78 -12.07 10.14 4.81
N PHE A 79 -12.59 11.28 4.36
CA PHE A 79 -13.93 11.73 4.69
C PHE A 79 -15.02 10.72 4.33
N GLN A 80 -15.01 10.19 3.10
CA GLN A 80 -15.93 9.14 2.65
C GLN A 80 -15.81 7.86 3.51
N MET A 81 -14.60 7.51 3.94
CA MET A 81 -14.39 6.39 4.88
C MET A 81 -14.99 6.66 6.26
N LEU A 82 -14.87 7.89 6.78
CA LEU A 82 -15.48 8.29 8.05
C LEU A 82 -17.01 8.31 7.96
N GLN A 83 -17.58 8.73 6.83
CA GLN A 83 -19.03 8.71 6.59
C GLN A 83 -19.61 7.28 6.54
N LYS A 84 -18.82 6.28 6.13
CA LYS A 84 -19.23 4.87 6.24
C LYS A 84 -19.44 4.43 7.69
N GLN A 85 -18.76 5.05 8.65
CA GLN A 85 -18.99 4.81 10.09
C GLN A 85 -20.14 5.65 10.64
N ASN A 86 -20.22 6.93 10.26
CA ASN A 86 -21.32 7.80 10.63
C ASN A 86 -21.84 8.55 9.38
N PRO A 87 -22.98 8.11 8.79
CA PRO A 87 -23.53 8.73 7.59
C PRO A 87 -23.90 10.21 7.76
N ASN A 88 -24.16 10.66 8.99
CA ASN A 88 -24.52 12.06 9.26
C ASN A 88 -23.29 12.95 9.49
N TYR A 89 -22.07 12.39 9.41
CA TYR A 89 -20.85 13.14 9.68
C TYR A 89 -20.64 14.31 8.70
N LEU A 90 -20.63 15.54 9.23
CA LEU A 90 -20.47 16.82 8.53
C LEU A 90 -21.44 17.03 7.35
N ILE A 91 -22.60 16.37 7.37
CA ILE A 91 -23.64 16.56 6.36
C ILE A 91 -24.22 17.99 6.40
N ASP A 92 -24.20 18.61 7.57
CA ASP A 92 -24.58 19.99 7.83
C ASP A 92 -23.69 20.58 8.94
N ASP A 93 -24.03 21.80 9.39
CA ASP A 93 -23.32 22.47 10.48
C ASP A 93 -23.95 22.16 11.86
N ASP A 94 -24.74 21.07 11.99
CA ASP A 94 -25.33 20.66 13.27
C ASP A 94 -24.23 20.16 14.24
N PRO A 95 -24.21 20.65 15.50
CA PRO A 95 -23.30 20.17 16.53
C PRO A 95 -23.33 18.66 16.80
N GLU A 96 -24.42 17.95 16.52
CA GLU A 96 -24.48 16.49 16.66
C GLU A 96 -23.78 15.77 15.50
N ASN A 97 -23.73 16.40 14.33
CA ASN A 97 -23.13 15.86 13.11
C ASN A 97 -21.62 16.13 12.99
N GLN A 98 -21.03 16.87 13.95
CA GLN A 98 -19.61 17.23 13.93
C GLN A 98 -18.66 16.07 14.28
N TYR A 99 -19.18 14.93 14.77
CA TYR A 99 -18.38 13.79 15.23
C TYR A 99 -18.57 12.59 14.32
N PHE A 100 -17.48 12.01 13.81
CA PHE A 100 -17.60 10.73 13.09
C PHE A 100 -17.72 9.55 14.06
N LEU A 101 -17.19 9.69 15.28
CA LEU A 101 -17.29 8.70 16.34
C LEU A 101 -17.59 9.40 17.68
N LYS A 102 -18.73 9.09 18.28
CA LYS A 102 -19.09 9.51 19.64
C LYS A 102 -18.86 8.32 20.58
N GLN A 103 -17.85 8.41 21.45
CA GLN A 103 -17.52 7.33 22.38
C GLN A 103 -18.32 7.43 23.69
N SER A 104 -18.65 8.66 24.11
CA SER A 104 -19.56 8.96 25.21
C SER A 104 -20.14 10.38 25.07
N GLU A 105 -21.04 10.78 25.95
CA GLU A 105 -21.50 12.18 26.04
C GLU A 105 -20.37 13.17 26.34
N GLN A 106 -19.26 12.69 26.90
CA GLN A 106 -18.11 13.50 27.31
C GLN A 106 -16.96 13.45 26.30
N VAL A 107 -16.99 12.54 25.32
CA VAL A 107 -15.85 12.31 24.41
C VAL A 107 -16.35 12.08 22.99
N GLY A 108 -16.00 12.99 22.10
CA GLY A 108 -16.32 12.91 20.67
C GLY A 108 -15.07 13.05 19.81
N VAL A 109 -14.94 12.20 18.79
CA VAL A 109 -13.88 12.29 17.79
C VAL A 109 -14.40 13.08 16.60
N VAL A 110 -13.81 14.26 16.38
CA VAL A 110 -14.26 15.23 15.37
C VAL A 110 -13.85 14.79 13.97
N GLY A 111 -12.70 14.17 13.77
CA GLY A 111 -12.25 13.82 12.42
C GLY A 111 -10.79 13.43 12.34
N VAL A 112 -10.46 12.80 11.22
CA VAL A 112 -9.09 12.51 10.78
C VAL A 112 -8.87 13.19 9.44
N TRP A 113 -7.70 13.79 9.25
CA TRP A 113 -7.28 14.33 7.96
C TRP A 113 -5.77 14.28 7.84
N THR A 114 -5.29 14.50 6.62
CA THR A 114 -3.88 14.42 6.26
C THR A 114 -3.34 15.73 5.73
N THR A 115 -2.05 15.93 5.94
CA THR A 115 -1.26 16.95 5.26
C THR A 115 -0.08 16.27 4.59
N VAL A 116 0.06 16.44 3.28
CA VAL A 116 1.13 15.82 2.49
C VAL A 116 2.34 16.76 2.45
N HIS A 117 3.50 16.22 2.81
CA HIS A 117 4.78 16.91 2.82
C HIS A 117 5.72 16.29 1.80
N ASN A 118 6.79 17.00 1.44
CA ASN A 118 7.93 16.37 0.77
C ASN A 118 8.46 15.31 1.72
N ASP A 119 8.52 14.03 1.32
CA ASP A 119 8.99 12.88 2.11
C ASP A 119 7.98 12.13 3.00
N GLY A 120 6.71 12.54 3.04
CA GLY A 120 5.74 11.82 3.84
C GLY A 120 4.47 12.59 4.17
N LEU A 121 3.80 12.13 5.22
CA LEU A 121 2.43 12.53 5.54
C LEU A 121 2.33 12.86 7.03
N THR A 122 1.55 13.88 7.35
CA THR A 122 1.06 14.12 8.71
C THR A 122 -0.39 13.69 8.77
N ILE A 123 -0.71 12.68 9.57
CA ILE A 123 -2.08 12.36 9.96
C ILE A 123 -2.40 13.18 11.20
N LYS A 124 -3.52 13.88 11.17
CA LYS A 124 -4.06 14.62 12.30
C LYS A 124 -5.43 14.09 12.65
N LEU A 125 -5.61 13.77 13.92
CA LEU A 125 -6.87 13.41 14.56
C LEU A 125 -7.30 14.58 15.46
N ARG A 126 -8.58 14.89 15.53
CA ARG A 126 -9.11 15.78 16.58
C ARG A 126 -10.16 15.09 17.43
N THR A 127 -10.06 15.33 18.73
CA THR A 127 -11.01 14.87 19.75
C THR A 127 -11.46 16.06 20.60
N ASP A 128 -12.76 16.09 20.91
CA ASP A 128 -13.34 17.05 21.84
C ASP A 128 -13.77 16.32 23.12
N LEU A 129 -13.41 16.88 24.27
CA LEU A 129 -13.73 16.39 25.61
C LEU A 129 -14.68 17.39 26.30
N LYS A 130 -15.87 16.96 26.71
CA LYS A 130 -16.89 17.81 27.35
C LYS A 130 -16.92 17.55 28.86
N TYR A 131 -16.40 18.50 29.65
CA TYR A 131 -16.45 18.50 31.11
C TYR A 131 -16.89 19.86 31.64
N GLY A 132 -18.19 20.18 31.51
CA GLY A 132 -18.75 21.51 31.81
C GLY A 132 -18.36 22.60 30.80
N ILE A 133 -17.15 22.50 30.24
CA ILE A 133 -16.62 23.22 29.08
C ILE A 133 -16.05 22.21 28.06
N THR A 134 -16.02 22.58 26.78
CA THR A 134 -15.48 21.72 25.71
C THR A 134 -13.99 21.98 25.49
N PHE A 135 -13.17 21.02 25.86
CA PHE A 135 -11.73 21.00 25.57
C PHE A 135 -11.49 20.36 24.21
N LYS A 136 -10.76 21.06 23.34
CA LYS A 136 -10.44 20.61 21.98
C LYS A 136 -8.97 20.26 21.91
N THR A 137 -8.64 19.02 21.57
CA THR A 137 -7.26 18.57 21.42
C THR A 137 -7.09 17.82 20.11
N SER A 138 -5.89 17.90 19.54
CA SER A 138 -5.55 17.15 18.34
C SER A 138 -4.37 16.23 18.62
N PHE A 139 -4.32 15.13 17.91
CA PHE A 139 -3.15 14.27 17.90
C PHE A 139 -2.60 14.26 16.48
N SER A 140 -1.33 14.61 16.32
CA SER A 140 -0.69 14.69 15.01
C SER A 140 0.51 13.77 14.97
N ILE A 141 0.53 12.87 13.99
CA ILE A 141 1.67 12.00 13.70
C ILE A 141 2.20 12.36 12.32
N ARG A 142 3.47 12.77 12.24
CA ARG A 142 4.20 12.88 10.98
C ARG A 142 5.06 11.64 10.77
N PHE A 143 4.81 10.91 9.71
CA PHE A 143 5.66 9.81 9.25
C PHE A 143 6.29 10.14 7.91
N LYS A 144 7.51 9.63 7.74
CA LYS A 144 8.18 9.55 6.44
C LYS A 144 7.86 8.20 5.83
N LEU A 145 7.59 8.18 4.53
CA LEU A 145 7.29 6.96 3.81
C LEU A 145 8.46 6.65 2.88
N ALA A 146 9.01 5.45 3.00
CA ALA A 146 9.92 4.88 2.03
C ALA A 146 9.28 3.62 1.47
N PHE A 147 8.87 3.65 0.21
CA PHE A 147 8.22 2.51 -0.42
C PHE A 147 9.15 1.30 -0.50
N ASN A 148 10.42 1.53 -0.81
CA ASN A 148 11.47 0.53 -0.72
C ASN A 148 12.37 0.87 0.48
N ALA A 149 12.44 -0.02 1.46
CA ALA A 149 13.39 0.13 2.55
C ALA A 149 14.82 0.12 1.99
N LYS A 150 15.73 0.86 2.64
CA LYS A 150 17.09 1.06 2.12
C LYS A 150 17.89 -0.24 2.04
N ASP A 151 17.61 -1.15 2.95
CA ASP A 151 18.26 -2.44 3.11
C ASP A 151 17.53 -3.57 2.39
N ASP A 152 16.23 -3.42 2.10
CA ASP A 152 15.44 -4.46 1.43
C ASP A 152 14.23 -3.88 0.66
N PRO A 153 14.17 -4.02 -0.68
CA PRO A 153 13.07 -3.51 -1.48
C PRO A 153 11.73 -4.24 -1.25
N ASN A 154 11.71 -5.41 -0.60
CA ASN A 154 10.47 -6.12 -0.28
C ASN A 154 9.68 -5.47 0.85
N PHE A 155 10.31 -4.55 1.59
CA PHE A 155 9.68 -3.88 2.71
C PHE A 155 9.36 -2.42 2.40
N LEU A 156 8.21 -1.99 2.88
CA LEU A 156 7.82 -0.59 3.01
C LEU A 156 8.15 -0.12 4.42
N GLU A 157 8.74 1.07 4.55
CA GLU A 157 9.09 1.65 5.84
C GLU A 157 8.29 2.92 6.13
N LEU A 158 7.66 2.97 7.31
CA LEU A 158 7.03 4.16 7.88
C LEU A 158 7.83 4.62 9.09
N SER A 159 8.55 5.72 8.95
CA SER A 159 9.42 6.26 10.00
C SER A 159 8.77 7.47 10.66
N PHE A 160 8.36 7.35 11.93
CA PHE A 160 7.67 8.42 12.66
C PHE A 160 8.64 9.51 13.11
N SER A 161 8.57 10.66 12.45
CA SER A 161 9.48 11.79 12.69
C SER A 161 9.03 12.72 13.83
N ASN A 162 7.72 12.86 14.04
CA ASN A 162 7.17 13.78 15.03
C ASN A 162 5.79 13.31 15.48
N VAL A 163 5.57 13.26 16.78
CA VAL A 163 4.25 13.03 17.38
C VAL A 163 3.93 14.23 18.26
N LYS A 164 2.73 14.78 18.10
CA LYS A 164 2.25 15.93 18.87
C LYS A 164 0.89 15.65 19.48
N LEU A 165 0.68 16.15 20.68
CA LEU A 165 -0.63 16.22 21.33
C LEU A 165 -0.96 17.71 21.55
N GLY A 166 -1.90 18.21 20.76
CA GLY A 166 -2.16 19.62 20.53
C GLY A 166 -0.93 20.32 19.98
N ASN A 167 -0.46 21.31 20.74
CA ASN A 167 0.77 22.04 20.43
C ASN A 167 2.02 21.43 21.08
N LEU A 168 1.87 20.42 21.94
CA LEU A 168 2.97 19.82 22.67
C LEU A 168 3.67 18.76 21.80
N PRO A 169 4.96 18.95 21.44
CA PRO A 169 5.75 17.86 20.87
C PRO A 169 5.96 16.78 21.93
N LEU A 170 5.72 15.53 21.55
CA LEU A 170 5.90 14.36 22.38
C LEU A 170 7.19 13.64 21.96
N PRO A 171 8.36 14.01 22.50
CA PRO A 171 9.61 13.31 22.20
C PRO A 171 9.55 11.87 22.71
N ARG A 172 10.17 10.96 21.97
CA ARG A 172 10.18 9.52 22.27
C ARG A 172 10.68 9.22 23.68
N SER A 173 11.64 9.99 24.19
CA SER A 173 12.17 9.85 25.55
C SER A 173 11.14 10.08 26.65
N LEU A 174 10.10 10.90 26.41
CA LEU A 174 9.02 11.13 27.37
C LEU A 174 7.89 10.10 27.21
N VAL A 175 7.65 9.65 25.98
CA VAL A 175 6.54 8.75 25.66
C VAL A 175 6.91 7.29 25.94
N ASN A 176 8.08 6.83 25.50
CA ASN A 176 8.49 5.43 25.58
C ASN A 176 8.47 4.87 27.01
N PRO A 177 8.91 5.57 28.06
CA PRO A 177 8.84 5.04 29.43
C PRO A 177 7.41 4.90 29.96
N ILE A 178 6.51 5.82 29.60
CA ILE A 178 5.09 5.75 29.97
C ILE A 178 4.44 4.57 29.25
N LEU A 179 4.70 4.44 27.95
CA LEU A 179 4.14 3.37 27.14
C LEU A 179 4.69 2.00 27.57
N LYS A 180 6.01 1.79 27.65
CA LYS A 180 6.62 0.50 28.04
C LYS A 180 6.08 -0.06 29.37
N ASN A 181 5.62 0.80 30.30
CA ASN A 181 5.17 0.39 31.63
C ASN A 181 3.64 0.28 31.78
N GLN A 182 2.85 0.93 30.91
CA GLN A 182 1.38 0.98 31.06
C GLN A 182 0.63 0.35 29.88
N VAL A 183 1.21 0.33 28.68
CA VAL A 183 0.57 -0.20 27.47
C VAL A 183 1.60 -0.88 26.58
N ASP A 184 1.33 -2.12 26.18
CA ASP A 184 2.13 -2.80 25.16
C ASP A 184 1.92 -2.16 23.79
N LEU A 185 2.59 -1.02 23.56
CA LEU A 185 2.52 -0.26 22.31
C LEU A 185 2.99 -1.13 21.14
N LYS A 186 3.98 -2.00 21.37
CA LYS A 186 4.48 -2.89 20.33
C LYS A 186 3.39 -3.83 19.88
N SER A 187 2.79 -4.60 20.81
CA SER A 187 1.69 -5.49 20.46
C SER A 187 0.47 -4.75 19.92
N THR A 188 0.20 -3.53 20.38
CA THR A 188 -0.94 -2.72 19.89
C THR A 188 -0.72 -2.29 18.45
N VAL A 189 0.45 -1.76 18.12
CA VAL A 189 0.79 -1.31 16.76
C VAL A 189 0.94 -2.52 15.84
N GLU A 190 1.66 -3.56 16.25
CA GLU A 190 1.79 -4.78 15.46
C GLU A 190 0.43 -5.47 15.25
N GLY A 191 -0.46 -5.44 16.23
CA GLY A 191 -1.83 -5.96 16.08
C GLY A 191 -2.64 -5.31 14.95
N ILE A 192 -2.29 -4.09 14.53
CA ILE A 192 -2.89 -3.41 13.36
C ILE A 192 -2.41 -4.05 12.04
N PHE A 193 -1.17 -4.53 12.02
CA PHE A 193 -0.53 -5.13 10.85
C PHE A 193 -0.60 -6.65 10.88
N LYS A 194 -1.73 -7.16 11.40
CA LYS A 194 -2.03 -8.58 11.51
C LYS A 194 -3.32 -8.87 10.75
N SER A 195 -3.31 -9.91 9.93
CA SER A 195 -4.48 -10.34 9.17
C SER A 195 -5.45 -11.16 10.02
N GLU A 196 -6.63 -11.46 9.48
CA GLU A 196 -7.72 -12.15 10.19
C GLU A 196 -7.36 -13.60 10.57
N ASP A 197 -6.51 -14.24 9.77
CA ASP A 197 -5.88 -15.55 10.04
C ASP A 197 -4.70 -15.47 11.03
N GLY A 198 -4.33 -14.25 11.45
CA GLY A 198 -3.26 -14.00 12.38
C GLY A 198 -1.87 -13.84 11.76
N THR A 199 -1.75 -13.80 10.44
CA THR A 199 -0.46 -13.56 9.77
C THR A 199 0.01 -12.12 10.00
N GLN A 200 1.25 -11.97 10.49
CA GLN A 200 1.85 -10.67 10.79
C GLN A 200 2.54 -10.14 9.54
N TYR A 201 2.10 -9.00 9.02
CA TYR A 201 2.68 -8.36 7.83
C TYR A 201 3.39 -7.03 8.13
N GLY A 202 3.47 -6.63 9.40
CA GLY A 202 4.26 -5.46 9.79
C GLY A 202 4.87 -5.61 11.17
N THR A 203 6.04 -5.02 11.39
CA THR A 203 6.73 -5.02 12.69
C THR A 203 6.93 -3.59 13.16
N PHE A 204 6.93 -3.38 14.47
CA PHE A 204 7.13 -2.05 15.05
C PHE A 204 8.33 -2.02 15.98
N ASP A 205 9.27 -1.13 15.66
CA ASP A 205 10.39 -0.79 16.53
C ASP A 205 10.02 0.40 17.42
N VAL A 206 9.90 0.13 18.72
CA VAL A 206 9.51 1.12 19.76
C VAL A 206 10.61 2.15 20.03
N ASP A 207 11.87 1.84 19.75
CA ASP A 207 12.98 2.76 20.03
C ASP A 207 13.19 3.71 18.84
N THR A 208 13.10 3.19 17.62
CA THR A 208 13.22 4.00 16.39
C THR A 208 11.89 4.57 15.89
N TRP A 209 10.75 4.16 16.47
CA TRP A 209 9.39 4.43 15.97
C TRP A 209 9.33 4.26 14.46
N THR A 210 9.69 3.06 14.03
CA THR A 210 9.67 2.67 12.63
C THR A 210 8.78 1.45 12.49
N ILE A 211 7.85 1.51 11.55
CA ILE A 211 7.07 0.34 11.13
C ILE A 211 7.68 -0.15 9.84
N ARG A 212 7.97 -1.45 9.80
CA ARG A 212 8.43 -2.15 8.60
C ARG A 212 7.34 -3.11 8.16
N ILE A 213 6.80 -2.89 6.96
CA ILE A 213 5.67 -3.64 6.39
C ILE A 213 6.18 -4.53 5.26
N ASP A 214 5.94 -5.83 5.36
CA ASP A 214 6.22 -6.79 4.30
C ASP A 214 5.14 -6.64 3.22
N LYS A 215 5.55 -6.24 2.01
CA LYS A 215 4.61 -6.01 0.90
C LYS A 215 3.91 -7.29 0.46
N MET A 216 4.60 -8.42 0.51
CA MET A 216 4.07 -9.71 0.08
C MET A 216 2.99 -10.19 1.05
N GLU A 217 3.31 -10.16 2.34
CA GLU A 217 2.35 -10.55 3.39
C GLU A 217 1.18 -9.55 3.46
N LEU A 218 1.44 -8.26 3.20
CA LEU A 218 0.38 -7.27 3.08
C LEU A 218 -0.60 -7.64 1.96
N VAL A 219 -0.13 -7.96 0.75
CA VAL A 219 -1.03 -8.31 -0.35
C VAL A 219 -1.75 -9.63 -0.09
N LYS A 220 -1.04 -10.67 0.38
CA LYS A 220 -1.68 -11.93 0.82
C LYS A 220 -2.80 -11.68 1.83
N SER A 221 -2.64 -10.71 2.73
CA SER A 221 -3.69 -10.34 3.67
C SER A 221 -4.96 -9.79 2.99
N PHE A 222 -4.86 -9.20 1.80
CA PHE A 222 -6.00 -8.65 1.08
C PHE A 222 -6.67 -9.65 0.14
N VAL A 223 -5.89 -10.49 -0.53
CA VAL A 223 -6.39 -11.39 -1.60
C VAL A 223 -6.51 -12.85 -1.17
N GLY A 224 -5.98 -13.20 0.00
CA GLY A 224 -5.90 -14.58 0.48
C GLY A 224 -4.60 -15.27 0.04
N SER A 225 -4.20 -16.29 0.80
CA SER A 225 -2.99 -17.09 0.53
C SER A 225 -3.09 -17.98 -0.71
N ASP A 226 -4.31 -18.23 -1.18
CA ASP A 226 -4.60 -19.27 -2.15
C ASP A 226 -4.60 -18.74 -3.60
N ASP A 227 -4.61 -17.41 -3.78
CA ASP A 227 -4.55 -16.79 -5.10
C ASP A 227 -3.10 -16.60 -5.57
N ILE A 228 -2.54 -17.71 -6.07
CA ILE A 228 -1.17 -17.80 -6.58
C ILE A 228 -0.93 -16.78 -7.70
N SER A 229 -1.95 -16.42 -8.47
CA SER A 229 -1.85 -15.48 -9.60
C SER A 229 -1.50 -14.08 -9.11
N ILE A 230 -2.23 -13.57 -8.12
CA ILE A 230 -1.99 -12.24 -7.56
C ILE A 230 -0.68 -12.21 -6.78
N ILE A 231 -0.37 -13.26 -6.03
CA ILE A 231 0.90 -13.37 -5.31
C ILE A 231 2.08 -13.34 -6.29
N THR A 232 1.97 -14.04 -7.43
CA THR A 232 3.00 -14.05 -8.48
C THR A 232 3.13 -12.68 -9.14
N LEU A 233 2.01 -12.00 -9.44
CA LEU A 233 2.03 -10.63 -9.95
C LEU A 233 2.76 -9.70 -8.99
N VAL A 234 2.45 -9.72 -7.70
CA VAL A 234 3.12 -8.88 -6.69
C VAL A 234 4.61 -9.17 -6.61
N LYS A 235 5.01 -10.46 -6.71
CA LYS A 235 6.43 -10.84 -6.76
C LYS A 235 7.13 -10.19 -7.95
N ILE A 236 6.54 -10.30 -9.14
CA ILE A 236 7.05 -9.69 -10.37
C ILE A 236 7.16 -8.17 -10.19
N LEU A 237 6.11 -7.52 -9.70
CA LEU A 237 6.09 -6.06 -9.49
C LEU A 237 7.16 -5.60 -8.49
N THR A 238 7.34 -6.34 -7.40
CA THR A 238 8.25 -5.96 -6.31
C THR A 238 9.71 -6.26 -6.67
N HIS A 239 10.01 -7.46 -7.20
CA HIS A 239 11.39 -7.84 -7.56
C HIS A 239 11.94 -7.00 -8.71
N ASN A 240 11.10 -6.67 -9.70
CA ASN A 240 11.53 -5.88 -10.85
C ASN A 240 11.39 -4.37 -10.62
N LYS A 241 11.03 -3.93 -9.40
CA LYS A 241 10.82 -2.51 -9.05
C LYS A 241 9.88 -1.79 -10.03
N LEU A 242 8.87 -2.51 -10.49
CA LEU A 242 7.90 -2.00 -11.47
C LEU A 242 6.85 -1.13 -10.82
N PHE A 243 6.66 -1.21 -9.51
CA PHE A 243 5.76 -0.34 -8.77
C PHE A 243 6.54 0.59 -7.85
N ASP A 244 6.25 1.88 -7.92
CA ASP A 244 6.82 2.92 -7.07
C ASP A 244 5.71 3.78 -6.44
N LEU A 245 5.95 4.23 -5.21
CA LEU A 245 5.06 5.13 -4.49
C LEU A 245 5.87 6.32 -3.99
N ARG A 246 5.59 7.49 -4.56
CA ARG A 246 6.30 8.73 -4.26
C ARG A 246 5.37 9.71 -3.55
N VAL A 247 5.91 10.38 -2.55
CA VAL A 247 5.18 11.43 -1.81
C VAL A 247 5.86 12.77 -2.05
N GLU A 248 5.17 13.61 -2.81
CA GLU A 248 5.62 14.95 -3.16
C GLU A 248 4.70 16.01 -2.54
N LYS A 249 5.10 17.28 -2.61
CA LYS A 249 4.35 18.36 -1.95
C LYS A 249 2.89 18.34 -2.41
N LYS A 250 1.96 18.12 -1.47
CA LYS A 250 0.51 18.06 -1.73
C LYS A 250 0.04 16.92 -2.65
N LYS A 251 0.89 15.94 -3.01
CA LYS A 251 0.48 14.82 -3.87
C LYS A 251 1.16 13.50 -3.50
N VAL A 252 0.46 12.41 -3.73
CA VAL A 252 0.95 11.04 -3.63
C VAL A 252 0.79 10.42 -5.01
N ASP A 253 1.91 10.00 -5.59
CA ASP A 253 1.96 9.43 -6.92
C ASP A 253 2.29 7.95 -6.80
N ALA A 254 1.39 7.09 -7.28
CA ALA A 254 1.61 5.65 -7.38
C ALA A 254 1.80 5.31 -8.87
N GLU A 255 2.98 4.83 -9.22
CA GLU A 255 3.36 4.55 -10.61
C GLU A 255 3.63 3.06 -10.78
N LEU A 256 3.00 2.46 -11.77
CA LEU A 256 3.30 1.13 -12.27
C LEU A 256 3.93 1.26 -13.65
N LYS A 257 5.20 0.87 -13.74
CA LYS A 257 6.03 0.88 -14.93
C LYS A 257 5.65 -0.23 -15.90
N THR A 258 4.48 -0.10 -16.49
CA THR A 258 3.98 -1.02 -17.51
C THR A 258 4.83 -0.97 -18.78
N SER A 259 5.48 0.15 -19.11
CA SER A 259 6.46 0.25 -20.20
C SER A 259 7.59 -0.79 -20.12
N ALA A 260 8.07 -1.08 -18.92
CA ALA A 260 9.12 -2.08 -18.69
C ALA A 260 8.64 -3.53 -18.85
N LEU A 261 7.34 -3.76 -19.01
CA LEU A 261 6.76 -5.06 -19.35
C LEU A 261 6.57 -5.25 -20.86
N TYR A 262 6.70 -4.19 -21.66
CA TYR A 262 6.69 -4.32 -23.10
C TYR A 262 8.03 -4.83 -23.59
N LEU A 263 8.02 -5.89 -24.41
CA LEU A 263 9.14 -6.18 -25.28
C LEU A 263 9.09 -5.23 -26.46
N ASP A 264 10.07 -4.31 -26.54
CA ASP A 264 10.38 -3.51 -27.73
C ASP A 264 11.23 -4.31 -28.75
N GLU A 265 11.51 -5.57 -28.45
CA GLU A 265 12.23 -6.46 -29.35
C GLU A 265 11.26 -7.18 -30.28
N GLU A 266 11.60 -7.20 -31.56
CA GLU A 266 10.91 -8.03 -32.55
C GLU A 266 11.03 -9.48 -32.10
N LEU A 267 9.94 -10.05 -31.56
CA LEU A 267 9.93 -11.41 -31.03
C LEU A 267 10.56 -12.34 -32.08
N ALA A 268 11.65 -13.00 -31.70
CA ALA A 268 12.37 -13.89 -32.60
C ALA A 268 11.41 -14.99 -33.09
N VAL A 269 10.91 -14.83 -34.31
CA VAL A 269 10.02 -15.81 -34.93
C VAL A 269 10.84 -17.08 -35.11
N LEU A 270 10.47 -18.13 -34.38
CA LEU A 270 11.10 -19.43 -34.50
C LEU A 270 11.00 -19.89 -35.95
N GLN A 271 12.16 -20.01 -36.58
CA GLN A 271 12.24 -20.59 -37.92
C GLN A 271 11.73 -22.03 -37.85
N PRO A 272 11.14 -22.58 -38.93
CA PRO A 272 10.55 -23.92 -38.89
C PRO A 272 11.51 -25.00 -38.36
N HIS A 273 12.80 -24.92 -38.69
CA HIS A 273 13.81 -25.87 -38.23
C HIS A 273 14.18 -25.75 -36.74
N GLU A 274 13.77 -24.67 -36.07
CA GLU A 274 14.03 -24.39 -34.67
C GLU A 274 12.88 -24.85 -33.77
N ARG A 275 11.70 -25.10 -34.34
CA ARG A 275 10.51 -25.55 -33.58
C ARG A 275 10.67 -26.99 -33.09
N ILE A 276 9.98 -27.28 -31.99
CA ILE A 276 9.90 -28.65 -31.46
C ILE A 276 8.63 -29.27 -32.04
N TYR A 277 8.78 -30.35 -32.80
CA TYR A 277 7.64 -31.04 -33.40
C TYR A 277 7.25 -32.32 -32.66
N THR A 278 8.19 -32.89 -31.90
CA THR A 278 8.06 -34.23 -31.29
C THR A 278 8.42 -34.21 -29.80
N ASP A 279 7.81 -35.13 -29.03
CA ASP A 279 8.15 -35.37 -27.63
C ASP A 279 9.64 -35.71 -27.43
N ALA A 280 10.24 -36.41 -28.39
CA ALA A 280 11.66 -36.76 -28.36
C ALA A 280 12.56 -35.51 -28.43
N GLN A 281 12.21 -34.53 -29.27
CA GLN A 281 12.92 -33.25 -29.35
C GLN A 281 12.73 -32.40 -28.08
N ARG A 282 11.53 -32.41 -27.49
CA ARG A 282 11.27 -31.77 -26.20
C ARG A 282 12.11 -32.40 -25.09
N GLN A 283 12.10 -33.73 -24.99
CA GLN A 283 12.89 -34.45 -23.99
C GLN A 283 14.39 -34.23 -24.18
N ALA A 284 14.89 -34.15 -25.42
CA ALA A 284 16.28 -33.84 -25.69
C ALA A 284 16.67 -32.43 -25.22
N LEU A 285 15.81 -31.43 -25.44
CA LEU A 285 16.02 -30.06 -24.97
C LEU A 285 16.00 -29.98 -23.44
N LEU A 286 15.01 -30.60 -22.79
CA LEU A 286 14.94 -30.61 -21.33
C LEU A 286 16.11 -31.39 -20.73
N SER A 287 16.51 -32.51 -21.31
CA SER A 287 17.63 -33.33 -20.84
C SER A 287 18.98 -32.62 -20.97
N SER A 288 19.19 -31.82 -22.02
CA SER A 288 20.41 -31.01 -22.14
C SER A 288 20.50 -29.91 -21.08
N LYS A 289 19.35 -29.45 -20.57
CA LYS A 289 19.25 -28.47 -19.47
C LYS A 289 19.21 -29.09 -18.07
N MET A 290 18.84 -30.36 -17.95
CA MET A 290 18.95 -31.12 -16.70
C MET A 290 20.41 -31.30 -16.29
N LEU A 291 21.36 -31.29 -17.23
CA LEU A 291 22.78 -31.22 -16.92
C LEU A 291 23.15 -29.91 -16.21
N ASP A 292 22.52 -28.78 -16.55
CA ASP A 292 22.74 -27.50 -15.87
C ASP A 292 22.23 -27.53 -14.42
N ILE A 293 21.14 -28.27 -14.16
CA ILE A 293 20.61 -28.52 -12.81
C ILE A 293 21.58 -29.36 -11.98
N VAL A 294 22.13 -30.42 -12.58
CA VAL A 294 23.09 -31.30 -11.89
C VAL A 294 24.40 -30.58 -11.62
N ILE A 295 24.85 -29.74 -12.56
CA ILE A 295 26.06 -28.93 -12.40
C ILE A 295 25.84 -27.80 -11.38
N SER A 296 24.69 -27.12 -11.40
CA SER A 296 24.36 -26.10 -10.38
C SER A 296 24.22 -26.73 -9.01
N ALA A 297 23.65 -27.93 -8.88
CA ALA A 297 23.59 -28.66 -7.61
C ALA A 297 24.97 -29.13 -7.08
N LEU A 298 26.00 -29.22 -7.95
CA LEU A 298 27.36 -29.58 -7.55
C LEU A 298 28.20 -28.36 -7.12
N ASP A 299 27.78 -27.15 -7.52
CA ASP A 299 28.46 -25.88 -7.24
C ASP A 299 27.69 -24.99 -6.23
N ALA A 300 26.45 -25.34 -5.90
CA ALA A 300 25.56 -24.51 -5.08
C ALA A 300 25.82 -24.63 -3.56
N THR A 301 25.96 -23.46 -2.92
CA THR A 301 25.69 -23.28 -1.48
C THR A 301 24.18 -23.24 -1.28
N GLU A 302 23.62 -24.29 -0.66
CA GLU A 302 22.25 -24.56 -0.14
C GLU A 302 20.97 -23.98 -0.82
N ASP A 303 20.98 -22.88 -1.57
CA ASP A 303 19.75 -22.22 -2.09
C ASP A 303 19.72 -21.91 -3.61
N ASP A 304 20.81 -22.06 -4.36
CA ASP A 304 20.86 -21.62 -5.77
C ASP A 304 20.83 -22.77 -6.80
N LEU A 305 19.71 -23.49 -6.83
CA LEU A 305 19.42 -24.46 -7.88
C LEU A 305 18.79 -23.72 -9.08
N TYR A 306 19.53 -23.56 -10.17
CA TYR A 306 19.05 -22.83 -11.35
C TYR A 306 19.11 -23.68 -12.63
N VAL A 307 18.17 -23.38 -13.54
CA VAL A 307 18.15 -23.87 -14.91
C VAL A 307 18.40 -22.67 -15.82
N ASN A 308 19.45 -22.72 -16.65
CA ASN A 308 19.67 -21.66 -17.61
C ASN A 308 18.89 -21.93 -18.90
N LEU A 309 17.65 -21.47 -18.96
CA LEU A 309 16.86 -21.45 -20.19
C LEU A 309 17.12 -20.14 -20.92
N SER A 310 17.61 -20.22 -22.15
CA SER A 310 17.65 -19.05 -23.01
C SER A 310 16.23 -18.67 -23.43
N GLU A 311 16.00 -17.41 -23.80
CA GLU A 311 14.72 -16.95 -24.34
C GLU A 311 14.25 -17.82 -25.53
N LYS A 312 15.20 -18.24 -26.38
CA LYS A 312 14.94 -19.19 -27.47
C LYS A 312 14.43 -20.53 -26.98
N ASP A 313 14.98 -21.07 -25.89
CA ASP A 313 14.53 -22.35 -25.32
C ASP A 313 13.12 -22.23 -24.74
N ILE A 314 12.81 -21.10 -24.10
CA ILE A 314 11.49 -20.78 -23.57
C ILE A 314 10.48 -20.65 -24.71
N ASN A 315 10.79 -19.89 -25.76
CA ASN A 315 9.92 -19.71 -26.93
C ASN A 315 9.64 -21.04 -27.64
N ARG A 316 10.63 -21.95 -27.73
CA ARG A 316 10.46 -23.30 -28.32
C ARG A 316 9.55 -24.19 -27.50
N LEU A 317 9.64 -24.10 -26.18
CA LEU A 317 8.77 -24.85 -25.26
C LEU A 317 7.35 -24.30 -25.30
N LEU A 318 7.19 -22.97 -25.26
CA LEU A 318 5.89 -22.31 -25.36
C LEU A 318 5.21 -22.66 -26.69
N ASP A 319 5.89 -22.52 -27.84
CA ASP A 319 5.36 -22.93 -29.16
C ASP A 319 4.87 -24.39 -29.16
N TYR A 320 5.65 -25.32 -28.62
CA TYR A 320 5.24 -26.73 -28.53
C TYR A 320 3.98 -26.95 -27.68
N TYR A 321 3.84 -26.27 -26.55
CA TYR A 321 2.70 -26.43 -25.64
C TYR A 321 1.47 -25.63 -26.08
N THR A 322 1.64 -24.51 -26.78
CA THR A 322 0.53 -23.65 -27.20
C THR A 322 0.03 -23.96 -28.61
N ARG A 323 0.81 -24.69 -29.44
CA ARG A 323 0.43 -25.06 -30.82
C ARG A 323 -0.94 -25.71 -30.94
N ASP A 324 -1.29 -26.58 -30.00
CA ASP A 324 -2.57 -27.30 -30.04
C ASP A 324 -3.72 -26.50 -29.36
N SER A 325 -3.39 -25.38 -28.69
CA SER A 325 -4.34 -24.48 -28.02
C SER A 325 -4.67 -23.20 -28.82
N LEU A 326 -3.88 -22.89 -29.84
CA LEU A 326 -4.04 -21.75 -30.74
C LEU A 326 -4.41 -22.23 -32.14
N ASP A 327 -5.58 -22.86 -32.28
CA ASP A 327 -6.23 -23.02 -33.58
C ASP A 327 -6.86 -21.67 -33.97
N ILE A 328 -6.02 -20.68 -34.32
CA ILE A 328 -6.47 -19.40 -34.88
C ILE A 328 -6.75 -19.63 -36.37
N ASP A 329 -7.86 -20.31 -36.64
CA ASP A 329 -8.47 -20.37 -37.98
C ASP A 329 -9.70 -19.45 -38.07
N GLN A 330 -9.69 -18.35 -37.30
CA GLN A 330 -10.61 -17.23 -37.49
C GLN A 330 -9.90 -16.10 -38.24
N THR A 331 -9.97 -16.14 -39.56
CA THR A 331 -9.87 -14.94 -40.40
C THR A 331 -10.86 -13.90 -39.89
N PHE A 332 -10.36 -12.82 -39.31
CA PHE A 332 -11.15 -11.62 -39.08
C PHE A 332 -11.41 -10.96 -40.43
N GLU A 333 -12.64 -11.10 -40.95
CA GLU A 333 -13.15 -10.18 -41.95
C GLU A 333 -13.44 -8.84 -41.25
N LEU A 334 -12.67 -7.82 -41.60
CA LEU A 334 -12.98 -6.43 -41.24
C LEU A 334 -14.20 -5.99 -42.06
N GLY A 335 -15.34 -5.84 -41.37
CA GLY A 335 -16.55 -5.18 -41.87
C GLY A 335 -16.71 -3.78 -41.29
#